data_AF-A0A1N7S8M5-F1
#
_entry.id   AF-A0A1N7S8M5-F1
#
_cell.length_a   1.000
_cell.length_b   1.000
_cell.length_c   1.000
_cell.angle_alpha   90.00
_cell.angle_beta   90.00
_cell.angle_gamma   90.00
#
_symmetry.space_group_name_H-M   'P 1'
#
loop_
_entity.id
_entity.type
_entity.pdbx_description
1 polymer ?
#
loop_
_entity_poly.entity_id
_entity_poly.type
_entity_poly.pdbx_seq_one_letter_code
_entity_poly.pdbx_strand_id
1 'polypeptide(L)'
;MAARELEEVLADVIDAMHRYPAIRKQVLHCLFDEDGLRSGVYDMVTDTIAITKHDGTELSLHTRNILPSTWLLLFASAVSNGVVPEMALPGGA
;
A
#
# COMPACT_ATOMS: atom_id res chain seq x y z
N MET A 1 8.94 -10.90 10.52
CA MET A 1 8.59 -10.73 9.10
C MET A 1 8.92 -9.30 8.74
N ALA A 2 9.80 -9.05 7.77
CA ALA A 2 10.10 -7.69 7.34
C ALA A 2 8.83 -7.05 6.79
N ALA A 3 8.53 -5.81 7.20
CA ALA A 3 7.41 -5.07 6.64
C ALA A 3 7.70 -4.84 5.15
N ARG A 4 6.85 -5.37 4.27
CA ARG A 4 6.96 -5.09 2.83
C ARG A 4 6.62 -3.63 2.59
N GLU A 5 7.47 -2.94 1.85
CA GLU A 5 7.21 -1.56 1.47
C GLU A 5 6.07 -1.49 0.45
N LEU A 6 5.34 -0.37 0.43
CA LEU A 6 4.24 -0.17 -0.52
C LEU A 6 4.72 -0.33 -1.97
N GLU A 7 5.91 0.19 -2.27
CA GLU A 7 6.49 0.15 -3.62
C GLU A 7 6.72 -1.28 -4.11
N GLU A 8 7.20 -2.17 -3.23
CA GLU A 8 7.41 -3.59 -3.58
C GLU A 8 6.08 -4.29 -3.91
N VAL A 9 5.04 -4.01 -3.13
CA VAL A 9 3.72 -4.64 -3.34
C VAL A 9 3.07 -4.12 -4.62
N LEU A 10 3.22 -2.82 -4.93
CA LEU A 10 2.74 -2.26 -6.19
C LEU A 10 3.53 -2.79 -7.40
N ALA A 11 4.84 -2.97 -7.26
CA ALA A 11 5.68 -3.56 -8.30
C ALA A 11 5.21 -5.00 -8.65
N ASP A 12 4.89 -5.82 -7.65
CA ASP A 12 4.33 -7.16 -7.88
C ASP A 12 3.01 -7.11 -8.67
N VAL A 13 2.12 -6.17 -8.31
CA VAL A 13 0.85 -6.00 -9.01
C VAL A 13 1.06 -5.55 -10.46
N ILE A 14 2.02 -4.66 -10.71
CA ILE A 14 2.36 -4.20 -12.05
C ILE A 14 2.93 -5.35 -12.89
N ASP A 15 3.84 -6.16 -12.33
CA ASP A 15 4.37 -7.33 -13.02
C ASP A 15 3.28 -8.35 -13.35
N ALA A 16 2.38 -8.60 -12.41
CA ALA A 16 1.23 -9.47 -12.60
C ALA A 16 0.28 -8.95 -13.69
N MET A 17 0.05 -7.63 -13.78
CA MET A 17 -0.74 -7.04 -14.87
C MET A 17 -0.09 -7.21 -16.26
N HIS A 18 1.25 -7.22 -16.34
CA HIS A 18 1.96 -7.52 -17.58
C HIS A 18 1.84 -8.99 -17.96
N ARG A 19 1.90 -9.91 -16.98
CA ARG A 19 1.76 -11.36 -17.19
C ARG A 19 0.34 -11.76 -17.55
N TYR A 20 -0.66 -11.11 -16.95
CA TYR A 20 -2.09 -11.38 -17.12
C TYR A 20 -2.81 -10.13 -17.66
N PRO A 21 -2.64 -9.79 -18.96
CA PRO A 21 -3.22 -8.57 -19.52
C PRO A 21 -4.75 -8.53 -19.49
N ALA A 22 -5.41 -9.69 -19.42
CA ALA A 22 -6.87 -9.80 -19.35
C ALA A 22 -7.46 -9.17 -18.08
N ILE A 23 -6.76 -9.26 -16.94
CA ILE A 23 -7.23 -8.72 -15.65
C ILE A 23 -6.81 -7.27 -15.42
N ARG A 24 -5.93 -6.71 -16.27
CA ARG A 24 -5.34 -5.38 -16.08
C ARG A 24 -6.37 -4.28 -15.83
N LYS A 25 -7.46 -4.23 -16.63
CA LYS A 25 -8.50 -3.19 -16.48
C LYS A 25 -9.22 -3.30 -15.13
N GLN A 26 -9.52 -4.53 -14.71
CA GLN A 26 -10.19 -4.77 -13.43
C GLN A 26 -9.26 -4.42 -12.26
N VAL A 27 -7.98 -4.79 -12.36
CA VAL A 27 -6.97 -4.44 -11.34
C VAL A 27 -6.85 -2.93 -11.16
N LEU A 28 -6.77 -2.17 -12.27
CA LEU A 28 -6.74 -0.72 -12.21
C LEU A 28 -8.01 -0.13 -11.58
N HIS A 29 -9.19 -0.65 -11.92
CA HIS A 29 -10.46 -0.22 -11.32
C HIS A 29 -10.53 -0.50 -9.80
N CYS A 30 -9.90 -1.57 -9.32
CA CYS A 30 -9.84 -1.87 -7.90
C CYS A 30 -8.87 -0.94 -7.14
N LEU A 31 -7.73 -0.61 -7.74
CA LEU A 31 -6.69 0.21 -7.11
C LEU A 31 -6.99 1.71 -7.15
N PHE A 32 -7.61 2.19 -8.23
CA PHE A 32 -7.81 3.60 -8.48
C PHE A 32 -9.30 3.97 -8.45
N ASP A 33 -9.58 5.17 -7.96
CA ASP A 33 -10.86 5.87 -8.10
C ASP A 33 -10.65 7.17 -8.91
N GLU A 34 -11.65 8.06 -8.94
CA GLU A 34 -11.58 9.31 -9.71
C GLU A 34 -10.51 10.27 -9.18
N ASP A 35 -10.14 10.17 -7.90
CA ASP A 35 -9.21 11.06 -7.21
C ASP A 35 -7.77 10.51 -7.15
N GLY A 36 -7.56 9.26 -7.61
CA GLY A 36 -6.25 8.63 -7.69
C GLY A 36 -6.23 7.27 -7.02
N LEU A 37 -5.20 6.99 -6.22
CA LEU A 37 -5.10 5.72 -5.52
C LEU A 37 -6.14 5.68 -4.40
N ARG A 38 -6.99 4.67 -4.43
CA ARG A 38 -8.15 4.53 -3.55
C ARG A 38 -7.76 4.59 -2.08
N SER A 39 -8.53 5.34 -1.29
CA SER A 39 -8.32 5.42 0.16
C SER A 39 -8.42 4.03 0.80
N GLY A 40 -7.47 3.70 1.69
CA GLY A 40 -7.38 2.38 2.32
C GLY A 40 -6.61 1.32 1.53
N VAL A 41 -6.03 1.66 0.36
CA VAL A 41 -5.02 0.80 -0.29
C VAL A 41 -3.70 0.82 0.47
N TYR A 42 -3.40 1.92 1.16
CA TYR A 42 -2.21 2.08 2.01
C TYR A 42 -2.60 2.74 3.33
N ASP A 43 -1.75 2.52 4.33
CA ASP A 43 -1.83 3.16 5.64
C ASP A 43 -0.65 4.11 5.81
N MET A 44 -0.90 5.31 6.34
CA MET A 44 0.16 6.25 6.68
C MET A 44 0.37 6.23 8.19
N VAL A 45 1.51 5.72 8.62
CA VAL A 45 1.93 5.72 10.03
C VAL A 45 2.88 6.89 10.23
N THR A 46 2.56 7.75 11.19
CA THR A 46 3.47 8.84 11.59
C THR A 46 4.11 8.45 12.91
N ASP A 47 5.39 8.10 12.85
CA ASP A 47 6.18 7.85 14.04
C ASP A 47 6.85 9.16 14.48
N THR A 48 6.84 9.41 15.79
CA THR A 48 7.55 10.54 16.38
C THR A 48 8.62 10.01 17.32
N ILE A 49 9.88 10.26 16.96
CA ILE A 49 11.03 9.85 17.76
C ILE A 49 11.56 11.10 18.48
N ALA A 50 11.45 11.11 19.81
CA ALA A 50 12.07 12.14 20.63
C ALA A 50 13.55 11.79 20.83
N ILE A 51 14.43 12.72 20.44
CA ILE A 51 15.88 12.63 20.60
C ILE A 51 16.30 13.72 21.56
N THR A 52 16.76 13.35 22.74
CA THR A 52 17.35 14.29 23.70
C THR A 52 18.83 14.45 23.40
N LYS A 53 19.26 15.68 23.09
CA LYS A 53 20.68 16.00 22.94
C LYS A 53 21.37 16.01 24.31
N HIS A 54 22.70 15.87 24.30
CA HIS A 54 23.54 15.97 25.50
C HIS A 54 23.41 17.31 26.26
N ASP A 55 22.92 18.38 25.60
CA ASP A 55 22.66 19.69 26.19
C ASP A 55 21.25 19.84 26.80
N GLY A 56 20.45 18.77 26.80
CA GLY A 56 19.08 18.77 27.32
C GLY A 56 18.02 19.27 26.33
N THR A 57 18.40 19.66 25.12
CA THR A 57 17.42 20.05 24.08
C THR A 57 16.70 18.82 23.53
N GLU A 58 15.38 18.85 23.52
CA GLU A 58 14.55 17.81 22.88
C GLU A 58 14.32 18.14 21.40
N LEU A 59 14.62 17.18 20.53
CA LEU A 59 14.31 17.21 19.10
C LEU A 59 13.28 16.12 18.80
N SER A 60 12.15 16.50 18.24
CA SER A 60 11.15 15.54 17.74
C SER A 60 11.39 15.30 16.25
N LEU A 61 11.79 14.08 15.89
CA LEU A 61 11.87 13.62 14.52
C LEU A 61 10.52 13.00 14.13
N HIS A 62 9.83 13.58 13.17
CA HIS A 62 8.60 13.00 12.61
C HIS A 62 8.94 12.21 11.34
N THR A 63 8.77 10.90 11.39
CA THR A 63 8.91 10.02 10.22
C THR A 63 7.53 9.59 9.75
N ARG A 64 7.26 9.76 8.45
CA ARG A 64 6.04 9.24 7.82
C ARG A 64 6.39 7.99 7.05
N ASN A 65 5.81 6.86 7.47
CA ASN A 65 5.93 5.59 6.80
C ASN A 65 4.62 5.31 6.06
N ILE A 66 4.73 4.97 4.78
CA ILE A 66 3.59 4.54 3.97
C ILE A 66 3.68 3.03 3.83
N LEU A 67 2.69 2.33 4.36
CA LEU A 67 2.64 0.87 4.40
C LEU A 67 1.50 0.36 3.53
N PRO A 68 1.66 -0.80 2.87
CA PRO A 68 0.56 -1.43 2.16
C PRO A 68 -0.50 -1.86 3.17
N SER A 69 -1.76 -1.55 2.88
CA SER A 69 -2.87 -2.04 3.70
C SER A 69 -2.94 -3.58 3.65
N THR A 70 -3.61 -4.17 4.63
CA THR A 70 -3.91 -5.62 4.59
C THR A 70 -4.72 -6.00 3.34
N TRP A 71 -5.61 -5.12 2.90
CA TRP A 71 -6.37 -5.31 1.67
C TRP A 71 -5.45 -5.42 0.46
N LEU A 72 -4.50 -4.49 0.32
CA LEU A 72 -3.57 -4.48 -0.81
C LEU A 72 -2.66 -5.71 -0.81
N LEU A 73 -2.21 -6.16 0.36
CA LEU A 73 -1.40 -7.38 0.48
C LEU A 73 -2.15 -8.62 -0.02
N LEU A 74 -3.41 -8.79 0.38
CA LEU A 74 -4.26 -9.91 -0.06
C LEU A 74 -4.59 -9.80 -1.55
N PHE A 75 -4.91 -8.60 -2.01
CA PHE A 75 -5.19 -8.31 -3.40
C PHE A 75 -3.99 -8.59 -4.29
N ALA A 76 -2.79 -8.12 -3.92
CA ALA A 76 -1.56 -8.36 -4.67
C ALA A 76 -1.25 -9.86 -4.77
N SER A 77 -1.49 -10.63 -3.72
CA SER A 77 -1.34 -12.09 -3.74
C SER A 77 -2.27 -12.76 -4.75
N ALA A 78 -3.55 -12.38 -4.78
CA ALA A 78 -4.51 -12.93 -5.75
C ALA A 78 -4.16 -12.53 -7.20
N VAL A 79 -3.83 -11.26 -7.42
CA VAL A 79 -3.47 -10.73 -8.75
C VAL A 79 -2.19 -11.36 -9.28
N SER A 80 -1.22 -11.64 -8.40
CA SER A 80 0.01 -12.39 -8.75
C SER A 80 -0.27 -13.80 -9.26
N ASN A 81 -1.41 -14.39 -8.89
CA ASN A 81 -1.90 -15.67 -9.40
C ASN A 81 -2.84 -15.53 -10.60
N GLY A 82 -3.01 -14.32 -11.15
CA GLY A 82 -3.86 -14.04 -12.31
C GLY A 82 -5.35 -13.94 -11.99
N VAL A 83 -5.71 -13.76 -10.71
CA VAL A 83 -7.11 -13.68 -10.25
C VAL A 83 -7.37 -12.30 -9.68
N VAL A 84 -8.52 -11.71 -10.03
CA VAL A 84 -9.05 -10.53 -9.32
C VAL A 84 -10.00 -11.04 -8.24
N PRO A 85 -9.66 -10.88 -6.95
CA PRO A 85 -10.49 -11.42 -5.88
C PRO A 85 -11.77 -10.57 -5.75
N GLU A 86 -12.90 -11.24 -5.50
CA GLU A 86 -14.19 -10.59 -5.18
C GLU A 86 -14.18 -10.06 -3.74
N MET A 87 -13.32 -9.07 -3.48
CA MET A 87 -13.21 -8.39 -2.20
C MET A 87 -13.94 -7.05 -2.27
N ALA A 88 -14.52 -6.61 -1.14
CA ALA A 88 -15.03 -5.25 -1.01
C ALA A 88 -13.88 -4.26 -1.28
N LEU A 89 -14.17 -3.21 -2.05
CA LEU A 89 -13.18 -2.19 -2.37
C LEU A 89 -12.86 -1.36 -1.11
N PRO A 90 -11.58 -1.03 -0.86
CA PRO A 90 -11.19 -0.25 0.31
C PRO A 90 -11.77 1.17 0.21
N GLY A 91 -12.13 1.77 1.34
CA GLY A 91 -12.72 3.12 1.37
C GLY A 91 -14.16 3.21 0.83
N GLY A 92 -14.81 2.09 0.51
CA GLY A 92 -16.23 2.04 0.14
C GLY A 92 -17.15 1.77 1.33
N ALA A 93 -18.12 2.67 1.54
CA ALA A 93 -19.37 2.38 2.24
C ALA A 93 -20.39 1.78 1.26
#